data_AF-A0A2C9JEX9-F1
#
_entry.id   AF-A0A2C9JEX9-F1
#
_cell.length_a   1.000
_cell.length_b   1.000
_cell.length_c   1.000
_cell.angle_alpha   90.00
_cell.angle_beta   90.00
_cell.angle_gamma   90.00
#
_symmetry.space_group_name_H-M   'P 1'
#
loop_
_entity.id
_entity.type
_entity.pdbx_description
1 polymer ?
#
loop_
_entity_poly.entity_id
_entity_poly.type
_entity_poly.pdbx_seq_one_letter_code
_entity_poly.pdbx_strand_id
1 'polypeptide(L)'
;MGNCFKSSNNDDISLLRGNDSHDSALEPTPFVEPPPPYRTQPELQNRMPIYHPSPGVSRTATQLTEDEQIKIAQRLGLINHLPTGKYDGTNRKAKECVICMNEFCFGEQLRFLPCLHTYHKECIDDWLMRSFTCPSCMEPVDAALLTTYQTS
;
A
#
# COMPACT_ATOMS: atom_id res chain seq x y z
N MET A 1 -25.80 3.20 0.69
CA MET A 1 -24.55 2.71 0.08
C MET A 1 -23.44 3.58 0.61
N GLY A 2 -22.50 3.03 1.39
CA GLY A 2 -21.42 3.81 1.98
C GLY A 2 -20.54 4.38 0.87
N ASN A 3 -20.29 5.69 0.92
CA ASN A 3 -19.46 6.37 -0.05
C ASN A 3 -18.00 5.94 0.14
N CYS A 4 -17.47 5.17 -0.80
CA CYS A 4 -16.04 4.97 -0.98
C CYS A 4 -15.45 6.30 -1.50
N PHE A 5 -15.26 7.26 -0.59
CA PHE A 5 -14.77 8.59 -0.91
C PHE A 5 -13.32 8.50 -1.42
N LYS A 6 -13.17 8.48 -2.74
CA LYS A 6 -12.12 9.25 -3.38
C LYS A 6 -12.49 10.72 -3.21
N SER A 7 -12.03 11.36 -2.15
CA SER A 7 -12.28 12.78 -1.90
C SER A 7 -11.48 13.64 -2.89
N SER A 8 -12.08 13.90 -4.05
CA SER A 8 -11.91 15.17 -4.75
C SER A 8 -13.05 16.09 -4.32
N ASN A 9 -12.75 17.14 -3.56
CA ASN A 9 -13.21 18.51 -3.83
C ASN A 9 -12.80 19.51 -2.74
N ASN A 10 -12.49 20.70 -3.24
CA ASN A 10 -12.34 21.97 -2.53
C ASN A 10 -13.57 22.27 -1.65
N ASP A 11 -13.37 22.94 -0.51
CA ASP A 11 -13.69 24.37 -0.40
C ASP A 11 -13.32 24.96 0.97
N ASP A 12 -13.12 26.26 0.88
CA ASP A 12 -12.55 27.28 1.75
C ASP A 12 -13.34 27.55 3.05
N ILE A 13 -12.64 27.79 4.16
CA ILE A 13 -13.20 28.47 5.34
C ILE A 13 -12.40 29.72 5.69
N SER A 14 -12.70 30.79 4.97
CA SER A 14 -12.31 32.17 5.23
C SER A 14 -12.78 32.66 6.59
N LEU A 15 -11.86 33.01 7.48
CA LEU A 15 -12.10 33.96 8.58
C LEU A 15 -10.81 34.74 8.87
N LEU A 16 -10.75 36.00 8.45
CA LEU A 16 -10.55 37.16 9.32
C LEU A 16 -10.65 38.47 8.52
N ARG A 17 -11.53 39.34 9.02
CA ARG A 17 -11.97 40.64 8.52
C ARG A 17 -11.07 41.75 9.07
N GLY A 18 -10.74 42.77 8.27
CA GLY A 18 -10.26 44.05 8.80
C GLY A 18 -9.74 45.07 7.76
N ASN A 19 -10.61 46.05 7.43
CA ASN A 19 -10.41 47.42 6.93
C ASN A 19 -9.48 47.69 5.73
N ASP A 20 -9.99 48.16 4.58
CA ASP A 20 -10.52 49.51 4.23
C ASP A 20 -9.42 50.51 3.87
N SER A 21 -9.26 50.80 2.56
CA SER A 21 -8.98 52.15 2.00
C SER A 21 -8.91 52.11 0.46
N HIS A 22 -9.92 52.72 -0.16
CA HIS A 22 -9.87 53.65 -1.32
C HIS A 22 -9.43 53.19 -2.74
N ASP A 23 -10.45 53.02 -3.59
CA ASP A 23 -10.69 53.64 -4.91
C ASP A 23 -9.79 53.40 -6.15
N SER A 24 -10.50 52.98 -7.21
CA SER A 24 -10.32 53.23 -8.65
C SER A 24 -9.40 52.38 -9.55
N ALA A 25 -10.03 52.02 -10.68
CA ALA A 25 -9.50 51.64 -11.99
C ALA A 25 -9.26 50.14 -12.29
N LEU A 26 -10.19 49.61 -13.09
CA LEU A 26 -10.08 48.39 -13.88
C LEU A 26 -8.83 48.41 -14.77
N GLU A 27 -8.02 47.36 -14.74
CA GLU A 27 -7.39 46.70 -15.89
C GLU A 27 -6.82 45.32 -15.43
N PRO A 28 -6.77 44.29 -16.29
CA PRO A 28 -6.67 42.88 -15.90
C PRO A 28 -5.25 42.47 -15.48
N THR A 29 -5.12 41.84 -14.32
CA THR A 29 -3.85 41.25 -13.85
C THR A 29 -3.45 40.05 -14.73
N PRO A 30 -2.14 39.87 -15.01
CA PRO A 30 -1.63 38.99 -16.05
C PRO A 30 -1.96 37.50 -15.79
N PHE A 31 -2.25 36.79 -16.89
CA PHE A 31 -2.35 35.34 -16.93
C PHE A 31 -1.15 34.70 -16.22
N VAL A 32 -1.38 34.12 -15.05
CA VAL A 32 -0.46 33.16 -14.47
C VAL A 32 -0.64 31.88 -15.28
N GLU A 33 0.33 31.58 -16.14
CA GLU A 33 0.33 30.32 -16.88
C GLU A 33 0.24 29.14 -15.89
N PRO A 34 -0.57 28.10 -16.17
CA PRO A 34 -0.58 26.89 -15.36
C PRO A 34 0.84 26.30 -15.32
N PRO A 35 1.24 25.66 -14.21
CA PRO A 35 2.55 25.03 -14.13
C PRO A 35 2.72 24.04 -15.30
N PRO A 36 3.91 23.96 -15.91
CA PRO A 36 4.14 23.11 -17.07
C PRO A 36 3.71 21.67 -16.76
N PRO A 37 3.23 20.90 -17.74
CA PRO A 37 2.94 19.48 -17.54
C PRO A 37 4.25 18.87 -17.08
N TYR A 38 4.27 18.42 -15.82
CA TYR A 38 5.50 18.18 -15.10
C TYR A 38 6.37 17.23 -15.92
N ARG A 39 7.47 17.81 -16.43
CA ARG A 39 8.72 17.18 -16.87
C ARG A 39 8.78 15.76 -16.34
N THR A 40 8.75 14.76 -17.23
CA THR A 40 8.93 13.36 -16.87
C THR A 40 10.10 13.25 -15.90
N GLN A 41 9.82 12.95 -14.62
CA GLN A 41 10.86 12.73 -13.62
C GLN A 41 11.63 11.49 -14.08
N PRO A 42 12.90 11.59 -14.54
CA PRO A 42 13.68 10.41 -14.85
C PRO A 42 14.02 9.61 -13.57
N GLU A 43 13.85 10.25 -12.41
CA GLU A 43 14.30 9.78 -11.09
C GLU A 43 13.44 8.63 -10.49
N LEU A 44 12.22 8.41 -10.97
CA LEU A 44 11.34 7.36 -10.45
C LEU A 44 11.44 6.04 -11.23
N GLN A 45 12.06 6.04 -12.41
CA GLN A 45 11.98 4.91 -13.33
C GLN A 45 13.04 3.82 -13.08
N ASN A 46 14.05 4.06 -12.22
CA ASN A 46 15.19 3.13 -12.10
C ASN A 46 15.67 2.87 -10.66
N ARG A 47 14.83 3.06 -9.65
CA ARG A 47 15.20 2.64 -8.28
C ARG A 47 15.17 1.12 -8.22
N MET A 48 16.34 0.49 -8.23
CA MET A 48 16.48 -0.95 -8.05
C MET A 48 15.74 -1.40 -6.79
N PRO A 49 15.04 -2.56 -6.83
CA PRO A 49 14.30 -3.05 -5.68
C PRO A 49 15.24 -3.27 -4.49
N ILE A 50 14.82 -2.75 -3.34
CA ILE A 50 15.51 -2.93 -2.06
C ILE A 50 14.86 -4.12 -1.35
N TYR A 51 15.70 -5.04 -0.90
CA TYR A 51 15.31 -6.20 -0.12
C TYR A 51 15.81 -6.09 1.31
N HIS A 52 15.12 -6.76 2.22
CA HIS A 52 15.40 -6.76 3.66
C HIS A 52 15.65 -8.20 4.13
N PRO A 53 16.87 -8.73 3.94
CA PRO A 53 17.20 -10.11 4.28
C PRO A 53 17.18 -10.37 5.80
N SER A 54 17.29 -9.34 6.63
CA SER A 54 17.23 -9.43 8.10
C SER A 54 16.70 -8.11 8.69
N PRO A 55 16.17 -8.12 9.94
CA PRO A 55 15.71 -6.90 10.60
C PRO A 55 16.80 -5.82 10.61
N GLY A 56 16.47 -4.62 10.10
CA GLY A 56 17.40 -3.50 10.01
C GLY A 56 18.41 -3.53 8.86
N VAL A 57 18.46 -4.61 8.07
CA VAL A 57 19.36 -4.71 6.92
C VAL A 57 18.58 -4.44 5.64
N SER A 58 19.02 -3.45 4.86
CA SER A 58 18.48 -3.15 3.52
C SER A 58 19.58 -3.30 2.48
N ARG A 59 19.33 -4.05 1.41
CA ARG A 59 20.31 -4.35 0.35
C ARG A 59 19.66 -4.31 -1.03
N THR A 60 20.41 -3.91 -2.05
CA THR A 60 20.00 -4.07 -3.45
C THR A 60 20.26 -5.50 -3.94
N ALA A 61 19.65 -5.90 -5.06
CA ALA A 61 19.85 -7.23 -5.65
C ALA A 61 21.34 -7.62 -5.81
N THR A 62 22.17 -6.65 -6.21
CA THR A 62 23.62 -6.83 -6.44
C THR A 62 24.45 -7.05 -5.17
N GLN A 63 23.90 -6.74 -4.00
CA GLN A 63 24.59 -6.81 -2.71
C GLN A 63 24.20 -8.05 -1.88
N LEU A 64 23.31 -8.89 -2.42
CA LEU A 64 22.82 -10.07 -1.72
C LEU A 64 23.76 -11.25 -1.93
N THR A 65 24.02 -12.00 -0.87
CA THR A 65 24.69 -13.30 -0.98
C THR A 65 23.80 -14.30 -1.70
N GLU A 66 24.36 -15.38 -2.23
CA GLU A 66 23.58 -16.45 -2.89
C GLU A 66 22.49 -17.01 -1.95
N ASP A 67 22.83 -17.28 -0.69
CA ASP A 67 21.87 -17.73 0.32
C ASP A 67 20.73 -16.72 0.57
N GLU A 68 21.03 -15.42 0.57
CA GLU A 68 20.02 -14.37 0.73
C GLU A 68 19.10 -14.32 -0.50
N GLN A 69 19.66 -14.44 -1.71
CA GLN A 69 18.89 -14.50 -2.95
C GLN A 69 17.97 -15.72 -2.97
N ILE A 70 18.47 -16.89 -2.56
CA ILE A 70 17.69 -18.13 -2.44
C ILE A 70 16.52 -17.94 -1.47
N LYS A 71 16.78 -17.40 -0.27
CA LYS A 71 15.73 -17.15 0.73
C LYS A 71 14.68 -16.16 0.24
N ILE A 72 15.09 -15.10 -0.45
CA ILE A 72 14.19 -14.10 -1.04
C ILE A 72 13.32 -14.76 -2.12
N ALA A 73 13.91 -15.56 -3.01
CA ALA A 73 13.19 -16.26 -4.06
C ALA A 73 12.17 -17.26 -3.49
N GLN A 74 12.58 -18.05 -2.48
CA GLN A 74 11.68 -18.97 -1.78
C GLN A 74 10.50 -18.23 -1.14
N ARG A 75 10.77 -17.12 -0.44
CA ARG A 75 9.72 -16.30 0.18
C ARG A 75 8.75 -15.72 -0.84
N LEU A 76 9.24 -15.15 -1.94
CA LEU A 76 8.41 -14.69 -3.05
C LEU A 76 7.55 -15.82 -3.62
N GLY A 77 8.13 -17.00 -3.81
CA GLY A 77 7.43 -18.20 -4.21
C GLY A 77 6.26 -18.52 -3.28
N LEU A 78 6.50 -18.58 -1.98
CA LEU A 78 5.47 -18.86 -0.98
C LEU A 78 4.37 -17.80 -0.97
N ILE A 79 4.73 -16.51 -0.98
CA ILE A 79 3.77 -15.40 -1.02
C ILE A 79 2.85 -15.53 -2.24
N ASN A 80 3.41 -15.82 -3.42
CA ASN A 80 2.62 -15.93 -4.65
C ASN A 80 1.60 -17.08 -4.63
N HIS A 81 1.88 -18.16 -3.89
CA HIS A 81 0.98 -19.30 -3.77
C HIS A 81 -0.10 -19.12 -2.69
N LEU A 82 -0.05 -18.06 -1.88
CA LEU A 82 -1.11 -17.77 -0.94
C LEU A 82 -2.42 -17.45 -1.67
N PRO A 83 -3.59 -17.90 -1.17
CA PRO A 83 -4.87 -17.66 -1.82
C PRO A 83 -5.15 -16.16 -2.04
N THR A 84 -5.67 -15.82 -3.21
CA THR A 84 -6.12 -14.46 -3.54
C THR A 84 -7.56 -14.48 -4.03
N GLY A 85 -8.23 -13.35 -3.93
CA GLY A 85 -9.61 -13.19 -4.41
C GLY A 85 -9.95 -11.72 -4.57
N LYS A 86 -11.12 -11.44 -5.16
CA LYS A 86 -11.65 -10.08 -5.25
C LYS A 86 -12.71 -9.87 -4.19
N TYR A 87 -12.72 -8.70 -3.56
CA TYR A 87 -13.78 -8.34 -2.64
C TYR A 87 -15.10 -8.13 -3.39
N ASP A 88 -16.16 -8.80 -2.97
CA ASP A 88 -17.47 -8.76 -3.61
C ASP A 88 -18.48 -7.84 -2.89
N GLY A 89 -18.07 -7.20 -1.79
CA GLY A 89 -18.93 -6.35 -0.98
C GLY A 89 -19.88 -7.10 -0.04
N THR A 90 -19.89 -8.44 -0.03
CA THR A 90 -20.84 -9.23 0.76
C THR A 90 -20.25 -9.75 2.07
N ASN A 91 -18.92 -9.76 2.19
CA ASN A 91 -18.24 -10.32 3.36
C ASN A 91 -18.43 -9.44 4.60
N ARG A 92 -19.11 -9.99 5.62
CA ARG A 92 -19.42 -9.29 6.87
C ARG A 92 -18.32 -9.38 7.94
N LYS A 93 -17.30 -10.23 7.76
CA LYS A 93 -16.34 -10.56 8.83
C LYS A 93 -15.10 -9.65 8.86
N ALA A 94 -14.61 -9.20 7.70
CA ALA A 94 -13.48 -8.28 7.61
C ALA A 94 -13.80 -7.24 6.52
N LYS A 95 -13.94 -5.97 6.93
CA LYS A 95 -14.29 -4.86 6.03
C LYS A 95 -13.16 -3.88 5.81
N GLU A 96 -12.05 -4.02 6.52
CA GLU A 96 -10.91 -3.12 6.45
C GLU A 96 -9.59 -3.88 6.41
N CYS A 97 -8.59 -3.27 5.78
CA CYS A 97 -7.22 -3.73 5.83
C CYS A 97 -6.50 -3.03 6.98
N VAL A 98 -6.11 -3.78 8.02
CA VAL A 98 -5.41 -3.20 9.18
C VAL A 98 -4.01 -2.66 8.87
N ILE A 99 -3.44 -2.97 7.70
CA ILE A 99 -2.13 -2.46 7.28
C ILE A 99 -2.25 -1.01 6.80
N CYS A 100 -3.23 -0.71 5.95
CA CYS A 100 -3.44 0.63 5.40
C CYS A 100 -4.59 1.39 6.07
N MET A 101 -5.30 0.76 7.01
CA MET A 101 -6.46 1.30 7.74
C MET A 101 -7.62 1.76 6.85
N ASN A 102 -7.72 1.23 5.63
CA ASN A 102 -8.80 1.54 4.69
C ASN A 102 -9.79 0.38 4.57
N GLU A 103 -11.06 0.72 4.33
CA GLU A 103 -12.10 -0.26 4.02
C GLU A 103 -11.84 -0.95 2.66
N PHE A 104 -12.27 -2.20 2.54
CA PHE A 104 -12.26 -2.93 1.28
C PHE A 104 -13.36 -2.43 0.36
N CYS A 105 -12.99 -2.13 -0.88
CA CYS A 105 -13.89 -1.73 -1.95
C CYS A 105 -14.17 -2.87 -2.92
N PHE A 106 -15.35 -2.85 -3.54
CA PHE A 106 -15.74 -3.88 -4.52
C PHE A 106 -14.70 -4.01 -5.65
N GLY A 107 -14.32 -5.25 -5.94
CA GLY A 107 -13.35 -5.59 -6.98
C GLY A 107 -11.88 -5.51 -6.55
N GLU A 108 -11.57 -4.99 -5.36
CA GLU A 108 -10.20 -4.92 -4.87
C GLU A 108 -9.58 -6.29 -4.66
N GLN A 109 -8.29 -6.40 -4.95
CA GLN A 109 -7.56 -7.65 -4.83
C GLN A 109 -7.16 -7.87 -3.38
N LEU A 110 -7.68 -8.95 -2.80
CA LEU A 110 -7.38 -9.38 -1.45
C LEU A 110 -6.49 -10.61 -1.47
N ARG A 111 -5.72 -10.77 -0.40
CA ARG A 111 -5.00 -12.01 -0.10
C ARG A 111 -5.45 -12.55 1.25
N PHE A 112 -5.63 -13.86 1.28
CA PHE A 112 -6.06 -14.60 2.46
C PHE A 112 -4.87 -15.37 3.01
N LEU A 113 -4.54 -15.14 4.28
CA LEU A 113 -3.53 -15.92 4.97
C LEU A 113 -4.13 -17.24 5.47
N PRO A 114 -3.32 -18.28 5.70
CA PRO A 114 -3.80 -19.56 6.23
C PRO A 114 -4.45 -19.45 7.61
N CYS A 115 -4.06 -18.44 8.41
CA CYS A 115 -4.68 -18.10 9.68
C CYS A 115 -6.02 -17.33 9.54
N LEU A 116 -6.59 -17.28 8.33
CA LEU A 116 -7.88 -16.68 7.98
C LEU A 116 -7.97 -15.15 8.06
N HIS A 117 -6.85 -14.46 8.33
CA HIS A 117 -6.78 -13.02 8.22
C HIS A 117 -6.67 -12.57 6.75
N THR A 118 -7.31 -11.44 6.44
CA THR A 118 -7.46 -10.92 5.08
C THR A 118 -6.94 -9.49 4.99
N TYR A 119 -6.25 -9.19 3.88
CA TYR A 119 -5.64 -7.88 3.63
C TYR A 119 -5.72 -7.54 2.14
N HIS A 120 -5.51 -6.27 1.76
CA HIS A 120 -5.19 -5.93 0.37
C HIS A 120 -3.95 -6.70 -0.06
N LYS A 121 -3.98 -7.30 -1.25
CA LYS A 121 -2.87 -8.09 -1.80
C LYS A 121 -1.56 -7.30 -1.75
N GLU A 122 -1.58 -6.04 -2.20
CA GLU A 122 -0.40 -5.18 -2.25
C GLU A 122 0.15 -4.91 -0.83
N CYS A 123 -0.73 -4.56 0.12
CA CYS A 123 -0.31 -4.26 1.48
C CYS A 123 0.35 -5.46 2.18
N ILE A 124 -0.22 -6.66 2.03
CA ILE A 124 0.33 -7.84 2.70
C ILE A 124 1.51 -8.45 1.96
N ASP A 125 1.60 -8.36 0.64
CA ASP A 125 2.76 -8.85 -0.12
C ASP A 125 4.04 -8.10 0.34
N ASP A 126 3.97 -6.77 0.44
CA ASP A 126 5.08 -5.94 0.91
C ASP A 126 5.46 -6.23 2.37
N TRP A 127 4.45 -6.43 3.22
CA TRP A 127 4.66 -6.82 4.61
C TRP A 127 5.36 -8.19 4.70
N LEU A 128 4.86 -9.20 4.00
CA LEU A 128 5.39 -10.56 4.06
C LEU A 128 6.80 -10.68 3.53
N MET A 129 7.18 -9.81 2.59
CA MET A 129 8.56 -9.71 2.17
C MET A 129 9.47 -9.29 3.33
N ARG A 130 9.02 -8.37 4.20
CA ARG A 130 9.75 -7.85 5.37
C ARG A 130 9.75 -8.83 6.54
N SER A 131 8.57 -9.31 6.89
CA SER A 131 8.34 -10.23 7.98
C SER A 131 7.33 -11.26 7.52
N PHE A 132 7.75 -12.52 7.45
CA PHE A 132 6.89 -13.62 6.99
C PHE A 132 5.90 -14.09 8.09
N THR A 133 5.27 -13.12 8.75
CA THR A 133 4.35 -13.29 9.88
C THR A 133 3.07 -12.50 9.64
N CYS A 134 1.95 -13.02 10.15
CA CYS A 134 0.66 -12.36 10.07
C CYS A 134 0.64 -11.08 10.94
N PRO A 135 0.27 -9.90 10.42
CA PRO A 135 0.14 -8.68 11.20
C PRO A 135 -0.87 -8.76 12.36
N SER A 136 -1.91 -9.59 12.23
CA SER A 136 -3.01 -9.65 13.21
C SER A 136 -2.80 -10.66 14.33
N CYS A 137 -2.17 -11.81 14.04
CA CYS A 137 -1.96 -12.86 15.04
C CYS A 137 -0.49 -13.16 15.35
N MET A 138 0.45 -12.50 14.67
CA MET A 138 1.91 -12.66 14.83
C MET A 138 2.46 -14.06 14.52
N GLU A 139 1.60 -15.05 14.23
CA GLU A 139 1.99 -16.38 13.77
C GLU A 139 2.69 -16.33 12.40
N PRO A 140 3.71 -17.17 12.19
CA PRO A 140 4.41 -17.24 10.92
C PRO A 140 3.53 -17.91 9.85
N VAL A 141 3.62 -17.41 8.62
CA VAL A 141 2.70 -17.82 7.55
C VAL A 141 3.00 -19.22 7.01
N ASP A 142 4.22 -19.71 7.21
CA ASP A 142 4.67 -21.07 6.88
C ASP A 142 4.19 -22.13 7.88
N ALA A 143 4.00 -21.80 9.16
CA ALA A 143 3.58 -22.77 10.18
C ALA A 143 2.27 -23.46 9.79
N ALA A 144 1.32 -22.71 9.24
CA ALA A 144 0.05 -23.27 8.78
C ALA A 144 0.17 -24.12 7.50
N LEU A 145 1.21 -23.95 6.70
CA LEU A 145 1.52 -24.80 5.55
C LEU A 145 2.23 -26.10 5.96
N LEU A 146 2.93 -26.10 7.09
CA LEU A 146 3.64 -27.26 7.64
C LEU A 146 2.78 -28.12 8.58
N THR A 147 1.66 -27.59 9.09
CA THR A 147 0.80 -28.33 10.04
C THR A 147 0.09 -29.52 9.40
N THR A 148 -0.05 -29.55 8.07
CA THR A 148 -0.63 -30.69 7.33
C THR A 148 0.29 -31.91 7.23
N TYR A 149 1.56 -31.80 7.63
CA TYR A 149 2.53 -32.90 7.58
C TYR A 149 2.88 -33.49 8.96
N GLN A 150 2.26 -33.03 10.05
CA GLN A 150 2.55 -33.50 11.41
C GLN A 150 1.37 -34.13 12.16
N THR A 151 0.27 -34.44 11.47
CA THR A 151 -0.74 -35.38 11.98
C THR A 151 -0.52 -36.74 11.33
N SER A 152 0.42 -37.51 11.87
CA SER A 152 0.57 -38.96 11.66
C SER A 152 0.31 -39.69 12.96
#